data_AF-A0A2N8N3L3-F1
#
_entry.id   AF-A0A2N8N3L3-F1
#
_cell.length_a   1.000
_cell.length_b   1.000
_cell.length_c   1.000
_cell.angle_alpha   90.00
_cell.angle_beta   90.00
_cell.angle_gamma   90.00
#
_symmetry.space_group_name_H-M   'P 1'
#
loop_
_entity.id
_entity.type
_entity.pdbx_description
1 polymer ?
#
loop_
_entity_poly.entity_id
_entity_poly.type
_entity_poly.pdbx_seq_one_letter_code
_entity_poly.pdbx_strand_id
1 'polypeptide(L)'
;MQPYGQPPSKPRANAAAAMIAGSLALLTAGMLVWFVLYNVVHANGATGQWSGVEMQNVAFGVISTGALVVTAGFTFARRISGAWTLFGLCALFAVAMLIAAPLLWGTPLDAQLKWIFGFDKSNGVAIALAVIFSILTASMAAIAGSVRSYEKPRG
;
A
#
# COMPACT_ATOMS: atom_id res chain seq x y z
N MET A 1 16.03 -21.03 34.15
CA MET A 1 14.77 -21.54 34.71
C MET A 1 13.72 -20.45 34.59
N GLN A 2 12.72 -20.60 33.71
CA GLN A 2 11.61 -19.64 33.63
C GLN A 2 10.71 -19.80 34.87
N PRO A 3 10.22 -18.72 35.49
CA PRO A 3 9.30 -18.83 36.61
C PRO A 3 7.99 -19.50 36.15
N TYR A 4 7.65 -20.61 36.81
CA TYR A 4 6.38 -21.30 36.63
C TYR A 4 5.22 -20.34 36.93
N GLY A 5 4.50 -19.89 35.89
CA GLY A 5 3.25 -19.13 36.05
C GLY A 5 3.06 -17.93 35.13
N GLN A 6 4.11 -17.44 34.45
CA GLN A 6 3.89 -16.37 33.46
C GLN A 6 3.42 -16.95 32.12
N PRO A 7 2.30 -16.48 31.55
CA PRO A 7 1.90 -16.86 30.20
C PRO A 7 3.03 -16.47 29.22
N PRO A 8 3.37 -17.33 28.25
CA PRO A 8 4.46 -17.05 27.31
C PRO A 8 4.19 -15.71 26.59
N SER A 9 5.21 -14.85 26.54
CA SER A 9 5.13 -13.57 25.85
C SER A 9 4.83 -13.81 24.38
N LYS A 10 3.67 -13.33 23.91
CA LYS A 10 3.28 -13.51 22.51
C LYS A 10 4.24 -12.71 21.62
N PRO A 11 4.80 -13.32 20.55
CA PRO A 11 5.64 -12.59 19.61
C PRO A 11 4.78 -11.54 18.88
N ARG A 12 5.27 -10.30 18.84
CA ARG A 12 4.64 -9.18 18.12
C ARG A 12 5.61 -8.61 17.10
N ALA A 13 5.06 -7.91 16.12
CA ALA A 13 5.86 -7.18 15.14
C ALA A 13 6.70 -6.10 15.85
N ASN A 14 7.88 -5.79 15.30
CA ASN A 14 8.72 -4.71 15.81
C ASN A 14 7.94 -3.38 15.85
N ALA A 15 7.94 -2.70 17.00
CA ALA A 15 7.11 -1.52 17.20
C ALA A 15 7.50 -0.35 16.29
N ALA A 16 8.80 -0.05 16.16
CA ALA A 16 9.28 1.06 15.33
C ALA A 16 9.02 0.79 13.85
N ALA A 17 9.37 -0.42 13.37
CA ALA A 17 9.14 -0.80 11.97
C ALA A 17 7.64 -0.85 11.64
N ALA A 18 6.80 -1.33 12.56
CA ALA A 18 5.35 -1.34 12.37
C ALA A 18 4.74 0.07 12.31
N MET A 19 5.24 1.01 13.12
CA MET A 19 4.80 2.41 13.03
C MET A 19 5.17 3.02 11.68
N ILE A 20 6.41 2.84 11.23
CA ILE A 20 6.87 3.37 9.94
C ILE A 20 6.07 2.75 8.78
N ALA A 21 5.91 1.43 8.78
CA ALA A 21 5.14 0.73 7.75
C ALA A 21 3.67 1.17 7.73
N GLY A 22 3.02 1.27 8.89
CA GLY A 22 1.64 1.75 8.99
C GLY A 22 1.49 3.20 8.49
N SER A 23 2.41 4.10 8.83
CA SER A 23 2.38 5.49 8.37
C SER A 23 2.58 5.60 6.86
N LEU A 24 3.54 4.86 6.28
CA LEU A 24 3.75 4.83 4.82
C LEU A 24 2.53 4.24 4.10
N ALA A 25 1.87 3.24 4.67
CA ALA A 25 0.64 2.69 4.13
C ALA A 25 -0.49 3.73 4.10
N LEU A 26 -0.63 4.54 5.16
CA LEU A 26 -1.61 5.63 5.20
C LEU A 26 -1.28 6.74 4.19
N LEU A 27 -0.02 7.09 4.01
CA LEU A 27 0.39 8.03 2.97
C LEU A 27 0.06 7.49 1.57
N THR A 28 0.29 6.20 1.34
CA THR A 28 -0.08 5.51 0.09
C THR A 28 -1.59 5.57 -0.13
N ALA A 29 -2.38 5.28 0.91
CA ALA A 29 -3.83 5.38 0.86
C ALA A 29 -4.29 6.81 0.53
N GLY A 30 -3.66 7.84 1.11
CA GLY A 30 -3.93 9.24 0.79
C GLY A 30 -3.66 9.57 -0.68
N MET A 31 -2.55 9.09 -1.25
CA MET A 31 -2.25 9.27 -2.68
C MET A 31 -3.27 8.56 -3.58
N LEU A 32 -3.74 7.37 -3.19
CA LEU A 32 -4.78 6.65 -3.93
C LEU A 32 -6.15 7.36 -3.85
N VAL A 33 -6.50 7.93 -2.70
CA VAL A 33 -7.71 8.77 -2.59
C VAL A 33 -7.61 9.97 -3.52
N TRP A 34 -6.46 10.65 -3.55
CA TRP A 34 -6.25 11.76 -4.48
C TRP A 34 -6.36 11.31 -5.94
N PHE A 35 -5.74 10.19 -6.30
CA PHE A 35 -5.86 9.57 -7.62
C PHE A 35 -7.34 9.32 -7.98
N VAL A 36 -8.11 8.70 -7.08
CA VAL A 36 -9.54 8.45 -7.29
C VAL A 36 -10.30 9.76 -7.50
N LEU A 37 -10.11 10.76 -6.62
CA LEU A 37 -10.78 12.06 -6.74
C LEU A 37 -10.43 12.77 -8.04
N TYR A 38 -9.15 12.72 -8.46
CA TYR A 38 -8.72 13.30 -9.71
C TYR A 38 -9.42 12.65 -10.90
N ASN A 39 -9.47 11.30 -10.94
CA ASN A 39 -10.20 10.58 -11.99
C ASN A 39 -11.69 10.92 -11.94
N VAL A 40 -12.34 10.96 -10.77
CA VAL A 40 -13.78 11.29 -10.66
C VAL A 40 -14.09 12.70 -11.17
N VAL A 41 -13.28 13.69 -10.80
CA VAL A 41 -13.52 15.10 -11.13
C VAL A 41 -13.14 15.43 -12.58
N HIS A 42 -12.09 14.80 -13.11
CA HIS A 42 -11.58 15.08 -14.45
C HIS A 42 -11.99 14.04 -15.50
N ALA A 43 -12.70 12.97 -15.13
CA ALA A 43 -13.35 12.05 -16.04
C ALA A 43 -14.62 12.68 -16.62
N ASN A 44 -14.45 13.75 -17.39
CA ASN A 44 -15.44 14.22 -18.33
C ASN A 44 -14.86 14.01 -19.73
N GLY A 45 -15.12 12.83 -20.32
CA GLY A 45 -14.95 12.65 -21.76
C GLY A 45 -15.81 13.66 -22.53
N ALA A 46 -15.58 13.78 -23.85
CA ALA A 46 -16.29 14.74 -24.71
C ALA A 46 -17.84 14.65 -24.66
N THR A 47 -18.39 13.56 -24.12
CA THR A 47 -19.84 13.28 -23.97
C THR A 47 -20.33 13.31 -22.52
N GLY A 48 -19.46 13.60 -21.54
CA GLY A 48 -19.80 13.53 -20.11
C GLY A 48 -19.95 12.11 -19.56
N GLN A 49 -19.57 11.08 -20.32
CA GLN A 49 -19.56 9.68 -19.86
C GLN A 49 -18.15 9.24 -19.47
N TRP A 50 -18.05 8.44 -18.40
CA TRP A 50 -16.79 7.83 -17.99
C TRP A 50 -16.37 6.73 -18.96
N SER A 51 -15.09 6.71 -19.32
CA SER A 51 -14.50 5.58 -20.02
C SER A 51 -14.41 4.36 -19.10
N GLY A 52 -14.41 3.15 -19.68
CA GLY A 52 -14.23 1.92 -18.92
C GLY A 52 -12.91 1.88 -18.12
N VAL A 53 -11.87 2.55 -18.62
CA VAL A 53 -10.55 2.66 -17.97
C VAL A 53 -10.61 3.54 -16.73
N GLU A 54 -11.31 4.68 -16.79
CA GLU A 54 -11.51 5.56 -15.62
C GLU A 54 -12.33 4.84 -14.53
N MET A 55 -13.38 4.13 -14.92
CA MET A 55 -14.20 3.35 -13.99
C MET A 55 -13.39 2.24 -13.31
N GLN A 56 -12.54 1.55 -14.08
CA GLN A 56 -11.61 0.55 -13.56
C GLN A 56 -10.61 1.17 -12.57
N ASN A 57 -9.99 2.29 -12.93
CA ASN A 57 -9.03 3.00 -12.09
C ASN A 57 -9.65 3.45 -10.76
N VAL A 58 -10.85 4.03 -10.80
CA VAL A 58 -11.59 4.43 -9.60
C VAL A 58 -11.90 3.22 -8.71
N ALA A 59 -12.43 2.14 -9.28
CA ALA A 59 -12.76 0.93 -8.53
C ALA A 59 -11.53 0.31 -7.85
N PHE A 60 -10.43 0.12 -8.60
CA PHE A 60 -9.19 -0.42 -8.04
C PHE A 60 -8.57 0.53 -7.00
N GLY A 61 -8.63 1.84 -7.22
CA GLY A 61 -8.15 2.83 -6.26
C GLY A 61 -8.90 2.75 -4.93
N VAL A 62 -10.23 2.69 -4.96
CA VAL A 62 -11.07 2.58 -3.76
C VAL A 62 -10.79 1.27 -3.00
N ILE A 63 -10.75 0.14 -3.71
CA ILE A 63 -10.48 -1.18 -3.11
C ILE A 63 -9.09 -1.20 -2.46
N SER A 64 -8.07 -0.69 -3.17
CA SER A 64 -6.69 -0.67 -2.69
C SER A 64 -6.52 0.23 -1.47
N THR A 65 -7.14 1.41 -1.47
CA THR A 65 -7.19 2.31 -0.31
C THR A 65 -7.80 1.62 0.91
N GLY A 66 -8.96 0.98 0.76
CA GLY A 66 -9.62 0.27 1.85
C GLY A 66 -8.73 -0.84 2.44
N ALA A 67 -8.13 -1.66 1.56
CA ALA A 67 -7.22 -2.73 1.97
C ALA A 67 -5.98 -2.19 2.72
N LEU A 68 -5.38 -1.10 2.25
CA LEU A 68 -4.22 -0.47 2.90
C LEU A 68 -4.59 0.09 4.28
N VAL A 69 -5.73 0.74 4.44
CA VAL A 69 -6.17 1.27 5.74
C VAL A 69 -6.40 0.13 6.74
N VAL A 70 -7.06 -0.96 6.32
CA VAL A 70 -7.31 -2.13 7.18
C VAL A 70 -5.99 -2.77 7.61
N THR A 71 -5.08 -2.98 6.67
CA THR A 71 -3.79 -3.63 6.97
C THR A 71 -2.82 -2.72 7.73
N ALA A 72 -2.89 -1.40 7.53
CA ALA A 72 -2.22 -0.42 8.39
C ALA A 72 -2.72 -0.53 9.83
N GLY A 73 -4.04 -0.65 10.04
CA GLY A 73 -4.64 -0.89 11.36
C GLY A 73 -4.10 -2.14 12.04
N PHE A 74 -4.02 -3.27 11.34
CA PHE A 74 -3.42 -4.50 11.87
C PHE A 74 -1.92 -4.37 12.15
N THR A 75 -1.22 -3.58 11.34
CA THR A 75 0.22 -3.31 11.51
C THR A 75 0.45 -2.43 12.75
N PHE A 76 -0.34 -1.39 12.98
CA PHE A 76 -0.32 -0.61 14.23
C PHE A 76 -0.68 -1.46 15.45
N ALA A 77 -1.58 -2.42 15.30
CA ALA A 77 -1.87 -3.43 16.33
C ALA A 77 -0.70 -4.42 16.56
N ARG A 78 0.43 -4.26 15.86
CA ARG A 78 1.63 -5.10 15.91
C ARG A 78 1.33 -6.58 15.68
N ARG A 79 0.30 -6.89 14.89
CA ARG A 79 0.02 -8.28 14.48
C ARG A 79 1.01 -8.67 13.39
N ILE A 80 1.73 -9.76 13.61
CA ILE A 80 2.68 -10.32 12.63
C ILE A 80 1.96 -10.64 11.31
N SER A 81 0.75 -11.19 11.38
CA SER A 81 -0.08 -11.40 10.19
C SER A 81 -0.40 -10.09 9.46
N GLY A 82 -0.66 -9.01 10.20
CA GLY A 82 -0.85 -7.66 9.66
C GLY A 82 0.35 -7.16 8.85
N ALA A 83 1.56 -7.32 9.39
CA ALA A 83 2.79 -6.95 8.70
C ALA A 83 2.99 -7.75 7.39
N TRP A 84 2.76 -9.08 7.41
CA TRP A 84 2.87 -9.89 6.19
C TRP A 84 1.78 -9.57 5.16
N THR A 85 0.55 -9.29 5.60
CA THR A 85 -0.51 -8.86 4.68
C THR A 85 -0.21 -7.50 4.06
N LEU A 86 0.34 -6.55 4.84
CA LEU A 86 0.73 -5.24 4.34
C LEU A 86 1.90 -5.34 3.35
N PHE A 87 2.89 -6.18 3.65
CA PHE A 87 3.97 -6.51 2.72
C PHE A 87 3.42 -7.04 1.39
N GLY A 88 2.58 -8.07 1.45
CA GLY A 88 2.02 -8.71 0.25
C GLY A 88 1.20 -7.75 -0.59
N LEU A 89 0.33 -6.94 0.02
CA LEU A 89 -0.49 -5.95 -0.67
C LEU A 89 0.35 -4.88 -1.36
N CYS A 90 1.33 -4.30 -0.65
CA CYS A 90 2.18 -3.26 -1.21
C CYS A 90 3.11 -3.79 -2.33
N ALA A 91 3.66 -5.00 -2.16
CA ALA A 91 4.46 -5.64 -3.20
C ALA A 91 3.62 -5.96 -4.45
N LEU A 92 2.42 -6.51 -4.26
CA LEU A 92 1.50 -6.80 -5.36
C LEU A 92 1.08 -5.53 -6.08
N PHE A 93 0.79 -4.45 -5.35
CA PHE A 93 0.47 -3.15 -5.95
C PHE A 93 1.62 -2.63 -6.84
N ALA A 94 2.86 -2.65 -6.33
CA ALA A 94 4.02 -2.21 -7.10
C ALA A 94 4.21 -3.06 -8.38
N VAL A 95 4.08 -4.39 -8.28
CA VAL A 95 4.15 -5.30 -9.44
C VAL A 95 3.01 -5.05 -10.41
N ALA A 96 1.79 -4.84 -9.92
CA ALA A 96 0.63 -4.57 -10.76
C ALA A 96 0.83 -3.29 -11.58
N MET A 97 1.37 -2.23 -10.98
CA MET A 97 1.57 -0.95 -11.67
C MET A 97 2.76 -0.96 -12.64
N LEU A 98 3.86 -1.63 -12.29
CA LEU A 98 5.10 -1.62 -13.07
C LEU A 98 5.15 -2.70 -14.16
N ILE A 99 4.45 -3.82 -13.97
CA ILE A 99 4.57 -5.00 -14.84
C ILE A 99 3.21 -5.39 -15.41
N ALA A 100 2.18 -5.60 -14.57
CA ALA A 100 0.91 -6.15 -15.05
C ALA A 100 0.13 -5.15 -15.89
N ALA A 101 0.02 -3.89 -15.45
CA ALA A 101 -0.67 -2.83 -16.15
C ALA A 101 -0.13 -2.61 -17.58
N PRO A 102 1.19 -2.44 -17.82
CA PRO A 102 1.68 -2.29 -19.18
C PRO A 102 1.49 -3.54 -20.04
N LEU A 103 1.60 -4.73 -19.44
CA LEU A 103 1.37 -5.98 -20.16
C LEU A 103 -0.09 -6.17 -20.59
N LEU A 104 -1.04 -5.85 -19.70
CA LEU A 104 -2.48 -6.00 -19.95
C LEU A 104 -3.03 -4.97 -20.93
N TRP A 105 -2.47 -3.76 -20.94
CA TRP A 105 -2.86 -2.69 -21.87
C TRP A 105 -2.00 -2.62 -23.13
N GLY A 106 -0.98 -3.48 -23.25
CA GLY A 106 -0.04 -3.47 -24.38
C GLY A 106 0.77 -2.18 -24.50
N THR A 107 0.88 -1.40 -23.42
CA THR A 107 1.62 -0.13 -23.42
C THR A 107 3.12 -0.41 -23.29
N PRO A 108 3.97 0.28 -24.08
CA PRO A 108 5.41 0.18 -23.92
C PRO A 108 5.82 0.53 -22.49
N LEU A 109 6.68 -0.28 -21.88
CA LEU A 109 7.14 -0.06 -20.50
C LEU A 109 7.78 1.33 -20.33
N ASP A 110 8.49 1.83 -21.34
CA ASP A 110 9.03 3.20 -21.36
C ASP A 110 7.93 4.26 -21.27
N ALA A 111 6.85 4.11 -22.04
CA ALA A 111 5.70 5.02 -21.99
C ALA A 111 4.96 4.94 -20.64
N GLN A 112 4.85 3.74 -20.06
CA GLN A 112 4.30 3.52 -18.73
C GLN A 112 5.15 4.22 -17.65
N LEU A 113 6.46 4.01 -17.67
CA LEU A 113 7.39 4.62 -16.73
C LEU A 113 7.43 6.14 -16.89
N LYS A 114 7.39 6.65 -18.12
CA LYS A 114 7.30 8.08 -18.39
C LYS A 114 5.97 8.68 -17.89
N TRP A 115 4.87 7.94 -17.97
CA TRP A 115 3.61 8.40 -17.40
C TRP A 115 3.62 8.41 -15.87
N ILE A 116 4.19 7.38 -15.24
CA ILE A 116 4.31 7.27 -13.78
C ILE A 116 5.30 8.31 -13.24
N PHE A 117 6.51 8.37 -13.79
CA PHE A 117 7.63 9.16 -13.26
C PHE A 117 7.93 10.44 -14.04
N GLY A 118 7.19 10.75 -15.10
CA GLY A 118 7.33 12.01 -15.84
C GLY A 118 6.65 13.19 -15.16
N PHE A 119 5.82 12.94 -14.14
CA PHE A 119 5.09 13.96 -13.36
C PHE A 119 4.23 14.93 -14.21
N ASP A 120 3.92 14.58 -15.46
CA ASP A 120 3.22 15.44 -16.43
C ASP A 120 1.78 15.82 -16.01
N LYS A 121 1.13 15.02 -15.16
CA LYS A 121 -0.20 15.28 -14.61
C LYS A 121 -0.26 14.92 -13.13
N SER A 122 -1.08 15.63 -12.36
CA SER A 122 -1.31 15.39 -10.92
C SER A 122 -1.62 13.91 -10.60
N ASN A 123 -2.33 13.22 -11.51
CA ASN A 123 -2.63 11.79 -11.41
C ASN A 123 -1.38 10.90 -11.48
N GLY A 124 -0.45 11.23 -12.38
CA GLY A 124 0.82 10.53 -12.54
C GLY A 124 1.69 10.69 -11.30
N VAL A 125 1.76 11.91 -10.74
CA VAL A 125 2.47 12.18 -9.48
C VAL A 125 1.94 11.31 -8.33
N ALA A 126 0.62 11.22 -8.20
CA ALA A 126 -0.02 10.41 -7.17
C ALA A 126 0.32 8.93 -7.29
N ILE A 127 0.32 8.38 -8.52
CA ILE A 127 0.71 6.98 -8.75
C ILE A 127 2.20 6.77 -8.51
N ALA A 128 3.07 7.68 -8.96
CA ALA A 128 4.51 7.59 -8.71
C ALA A 128 4.80 7.49 -7.21
N LEU A 129 4.21 8.40 -6.44
CA LEU A 129 4.34 8.42 -4.99
C LEU A 129 3.73 7.17 -4.35
N ALA A 130 2.55 6.72 -4.81
CA ALA A 130 1.93 5.50 -4.31
C ALA A 130 2.81 4.26 -4.55
N VAL A 131 3.47 4.16 -5.71
CA VAL A 131 4.41 3.06 -6.03
C VAL A 131 5.64 3.12 -5.12
N ILE A 132 6.26 4.30 -4.98
CA ILE A 132 7.43 4.49 -4.11
C ILE A 132 7.09 4.14 -2.66
N PHE A 133 6.00 4.70 -2.13
CA PHE A 133 5.57 4.42 -0.76
C PHE A 133 5.16 2.96 -0.56
N SER A 134 4.60 2.30 -1.57
CA SER A 134 4.32 0.86 -1.51
C SER A 134 5.61 0.05 -1.39
N ILE A 135 6.65 0.34 -2.18
CA ILE A 135 7.94 -0.38 -2.10
C ILE A 135 8.58 -0.17 -0.72
N LEU A 136 8.58 1.06 -0.21
CA LEU A 136 9.08 1.37 1.13
C LEU A 136 8.27 0.69 2.23
N THR A 137 6.94 0.70 2.12
CA THR A 137 6.03 0.02 3.05
C THR A 137 6.29 -1.48 3.07
N ALA A 138 6.45 -2.11 1.90
CA ALA A 138 6.76 -3.52 1.80
C ALA A 138 8.08 -3.84 2.53
N SER A 139 9.12 -3.04 2.28
CA SER A 139 10.42 -3.22 2.92
C SER A 139 10.33 -3.13 4.45
N MET A 140 9.64 -2.11 4.97
CA MET A 140 9.45 -1.91 6.40
C MET A 140 8.55 -2.98 7.04
N ALA A 141 7.52 -3.43 6.32
CA ALA A 141 6.63 -4.50 6.77
C ALA A 141 7.36 -5.86 6.82
N ALA A 142 8.24 -6.14 5.87
CA ALA A 142 9.10 -7.32 5.89
C ALA A 142 10.05 -7.31 7.09
N ILE A 143 10.66 -6.16 7.40
CA ILE A 143 11.48 -5.98 8.61
C ILE A 143 10.62 -6.17 9.86
N ALA A 144 9.43 -5.58 9.92
CA ALA A 144 8.53 -5.68 11.07
C ALA A 144 8.06 -7.13 11.34
N GLY A 145 7.83 -7.91 10.28
CA GLY A 145 7.46 -9.32 10.36
C GLY A 145 8.62 -10.25 10.72
N SER A 146 9.84 -9.89 10.31
CA SER A 146 11.06 -10.70 10.51
C SER A 146 11.71 -10.46 11.88
N VAL A 147 11.75 -9.20 12.34
CA VAL A 147 12.33 -8.83 13.63
C VAL A 147 11.25 -8.88 14.71
N ARG A 148 11.10 -10.04 15.36
CA ARG A 148 10.09 -10.24 16.41
C ARG A 148 10.48 -9.47 17.68
N SER A 149 9.52 -8.78 18.28
CA SER A 149 9.63 -8.22 19.63
C SER A 149 8.74 -9.01 20.59
N TYR A 150 9.24 -9.30 21.78
CA TYR A 150 8.47 -9.99 22.83
C TYR A 150 7.84 -8.96 23.75
N GLU A 151 6.52 -9.02 23.92
CA GLU A 151 5.82 -8.15 24.86
C GLU A 151 6.09 -8.65 26.28
N LYS A 152 6.62 -7.77 27.15
CA LYS A 152 6.86 -8.09 28.56
C LYS A 152 5.49 -8.29 29.22
N PRO A 153 5.25 -9.39 29.95
CA PRO A 153 3.98 -9.59 30.64
C PRO A 153 3.73 -8.40 31.57
N ARG A 154 2.56 -7.76 31.44
CA ARG A 154 2.12 -6.72 32.37
C ARG A 154 1.83 -7.41 33.70
N GLY A 155 2.70 -7.17 34.68
CA GLY A 155 2.47 -7.54 36.08
C GLY A 155 1.40 -6.66 36.69
#